data_AF-A0AAD9G4Q6-F1
#
_entry.id   AF-A0AAD9G4Q6-F1
#
_cell.length_a   1.000
_cell.length_b   1.000
_cell.length_c   1.000
_cell.angle_alpha   90.00
_cell.angle_beta   90.00
_cell.angle_gamma   90.00
#
_symmetry.space_group_name_H-M   'P 1'
#
loop_
_entity.id
_entity.type
_entity.pdbx_description
1 polymer ?
#
loop_
_entity_poly.entity_id
_entity_poly.type
_entity_poly.pdbx_seq_one_letter_code
_entity_poly.pdbx_strand_id
1 'polypeptide(L)'
;MDRSEFPHLTDSQFESARKMTGIFGMDAFHSLAAATPAEQVERVTAFDMYERGLIEHIRGTFQTPVAEQRLAQPNHLRLKVLPYEGKEGENLHFWIREVELAMEAALISGERRRVAFALSNLGGRTKTWVYTREVTSPGCFTSWSQLCEQLRAAFLPANYEYRQWSRFLACKQGKRDLHEYIQETRVLAASLVGEPPT
;
A
#
# COMPACT_ATOMS: atom_id res chain seq x y z
N MET A 1 37.64 -28.47 21.80
CA MET A 1 37.28 -29.87 21.53
C MET A 1 38.18 -30.38 20.42
N ASP A 2 39.12 -31.25 20.79
CA ASP A 2 40.05 -31.86 19.82
C ASP A 2 39.49 -33.20 19.30
N ARG A 3 39.81 -33.55 18.05
CA ARG A 3 39.35 -34.79 17.40
C ARG A 3 39.95 -36.03 18.07
N SER A 4 41.11 -35.87 18.69
CA SER A 4 41.83 -36.92 19.41
C SER A 4 41.08 -37.44 20.64
N GLU A 5 40.19 -36.63 21.23
CA GLU A 5 39.41 -36.98 22.42
C GLU A 5 38.23 -37.92 22.12
N PHE A 6 37.79 -37.97 20.85
CA PHE A 6 36.63 -38.74 20.40
C PHE A 6 36.96 -39.60 19.17
N PRO A 7 37.99 -40.46 19.20
CA PRO A 7 38.51 -41.13 18.01
C PRO A 7 37.53 -42.15 17.40
N HIS A 8 36.56 -42.61 18.17
CA HIS A 8 35.55 -43.60 17.78
C HIS A 8 34.30 -42.98 17.14
N LEU A 9 34.11 -41.65 17.22
CA LEU A 9 33.03 -40.97 16.51
C LEU A 9 33.37 -40.88 15.02
N THR A 10 32.36 -40.99 14.15
CA THR A 10 32.48 -40.61 12.74
C THR A 10 32.63 -39.09 12.61
N ASP A 11 33.02 -38.60 11.43
CA ASP A 11 33.16 -37.15 11.22
C ASP A 11 31.82 -36.41 11.38
N SER A 12 30.70 -37.02 10.98
CA SER A 12 29.36 -36.44 11.17
C SER A 12 28.95 -36.41 12.65
N GLN A 13 29.27 -37.45 13.41
CA GLN A 13 29.02 -37.50 14.85
C GLN A 13 29.91 -36.51 15.60
N PHE A 14 31.18 -36.39 15.21
CA PHE A 14 32.09 -35.42 15.81
C PHE A 14 31.63 -33.97 15.57
N GLU A 15 31.15 -33.65 14.36
CA GLU A 15 30.58 -32.34 14.08
C GLU A 15 29.31 -32.08 14.91
N SER A 16 28.45 -33.08 15.08
CA SER A 16 27.26 -33.00 15.94
C SER A 16 27.63 -32.77 17.41
N ALA A 17 28.70 -33.41 17.90
CA ALA A 17 29.23 -33.21 19.24
C ALA A 17 29.83 -31.80 19.44
N ARG A 18 30.49 -31.27 18.41
CA ARG A 18 31.00 -29.89 18.39
C ARG A 18 29.84 -28.88 18.46
N LYS A 19 28.78 -29.07 17.69
CA LYS A 19 27.57 -28.25 17.75
C LYS A 19 26.90 -28.31 19.13
N MET A 20 26.75 -29.51 19.68
CA MET A 20 26.19 -29.71 21.02
C MET A 20 26.96 -28.91 22.06
N THR A 21 28.30 -28.97 22.03
CA THR A 21 29.18 -28.17 22.91
C THR A 21 29.02 -26.66 22.66
N GLY A 22 28.85 -26.26 21.40
CA GLY A 22 28.60 -24.86 21.04
C GLY A 22 27.27 -24.31 21.58
N ILE A 23 26.24 -25.15 21.70
CA ILE A 23 24.90 -24.76 22.16
C ILE A 23 24.79 -24.82 23.69
N PHE A 24 25.27 -25.90 24.30
CA PHE A 24 25.10 -26.15 25.74
C PHE A 24 26.32 -25.72 26.58
N GLY A 25 27.40 -25.28 25.94
CA GLY A 25 28.60 -24.80 26.61
C GLY A 25 29.56 -25.90 27.07
N MET A 26 30.58 -25.50 27.83
CA MET A 26 31.69 -26.37 28.24
C MET A 26 31.25 -27.51 29.18
N ASP A 27 30.18 -27.34 29.95
CA ASP A 27 29.67 -28.40 30.83
C ASP A 27 29.19 -29.62 30.04
N ALA A 28 28.57 -29.41 28.88
CA ALA A 28 28.17 -30.49 27.98
C ALA A 28 29.38 -31.23 27.40
N PHE A 29 30.46 -30.51 27.10
CA PHE A 29 31.72 -31.11 26.68
C PHE A 29 32.34 -31.96 27.78
N HIS A 30 32.43 -31.44 29.01
CA HIS A 30 32.96 -32.20 30.15
C HIS A 30 32.08 -33.44 30.45
N SER A 31 30.77 -33.30 30.41
CA SER A 31 29.84 -34.43 30.57
C SER A 31 29.98 -35.47 29.46
N LEU A 32 30.25 -35.06 28.22
CA LEU A 32 30.44 -35.97 27.10
C LEU A 32 31.81 -36.66 27.19
N ALA A 33 32.88 -35.93 27.52
CA ALA A 33 34.22 -36.47 27.69
C ALA A 33 34.33 -37.48 28.84
N ALA A 34 33.55 -37.30 29.91
CA ALA A 34 33.49 -38.21 31.05
C ALA A 34 32.72 -39.52 30.78
N ALA A 35 31.98 -39.59 29.67
CA ALA A 35 31.15 -40.73 29.32
C ALA A 35 31.91 -41.87 28.67
N THR A 36 31.35 -43.09 28.74
CA THR A 36 31.89 -44.23 27.99
C THR A 36 31.72 -44.02 26.48
N PRO A 37 32.58 -44.62 25.63
CA PRO A 37 32.48 -44.46 24.17
C PRO A 37 31.10 -44.82 23.60
N ALA A 38 30.44 -45.84 24.17
CA ALA A 38 29.09 -46.24 23.78
C ALA A 38 28.06 -45.14 24.08
N GLU A 39 28.12 -44.55 25.28
CA GLU A 39 27.22 -43.46 25.66
C GLU A 39 27.51 -42.17 24.91
N GLN A 40 28.76 -41.90 24.53
CA GLN A 40 29.11 -40.75 23.69
C GLN A 40 28.41 -40.84 22.34
N VAL A 41 28.50 -42.00 21.69
CA VAL A 41 27.81 -42.27 20.42
C VAL A 41 26.30 -42.11 20.60
N GLU A 42 25.72 -42.66 21.67
CA GLU A 42 24.29 -42.59 21.94
C GLU A 42 23.81 -41.14 22.11
N ARG A 43 24.45 -40.35 22.97
CA ARG A 43 24.07 -38.95 23.24
C ARG A 43 24.20 -38.07 22.00
N VAL A 44 25.28 -38.25 21.23
CA VAL A 44 25.50 -37.52 19.97
C VAL A 44 24.45 -37.90 18.93
N THR A 45 24.13 -39.18 18.81
CA THR A 45 23.12 -39.66 17.86
C THR A 45 21.71 -39.18 18.24
N ALA A 46 21.38 -39.15 19.53
CA ALA A 46 20.12 -38.62 20.02
C ALA A 46 19.96 -37.12 19.72
N PHE A 47 21.03 -36.34 19.93
CA PHE A 47 21.05 -34.92 19.59
C PHE A 47 20.91 -34.68 18.08
N ASP A 48 21.64 -35.43 17.26
CA ASP A 48 21.60 -35.35 15.80
C ASP A 48 20.22 -35.74 15.24
N MET A 49 19.56 -36.74 15.84
CA MET A 49 18.16 -37.07 15.55
C MET A 49 17.20 -35.92 15.92
N TYR A 50 17.37 -35.32 17.10
CA TYR A 50 16.56 -34.18 17.53
C TYR A 50 16.76 -32.96 16.62
N GLU A 51 18.01 -32.63 16.27
CA GLU A 51 18.35 -31.50 15.38
C GLU A 51 17.72 -31.71 14.00
N ARG A 52 17.84 -32.91 13.42
CA ARG A 52 17.18 -33.24 12.15
C ARG A 52 15.66 -33.16 12.25
N GLY A 53 15.06 -33.66 13.32
CA GLY A 53 13.62 -33.59 13.55
C GLY A 53 13.14 -32.13 13.67
N LEU A 54 13.90 -31.28 14.34
CA LEU A 54 13.60 -29.85 14.47
C LEU A 54 13.76 -29.12 13.12
N ILE A 55 14.80 -29.42 12.34
CA ILE A 55 15.00 -28.85 11.01
C ILE A 55 13.88 -29.28 10.07
N GLU A 56 13.47 -30.55 10.10
CA GLU A 56 12.33 -31.03 9.31
C GLU A 56 11.00 -30.44 9.78
N HIS A 57 10.81 -30.21 11.08
CA HIS A 57 9.63 -29.52 11.59
C HIS A 57 9.58 -28.05 11.15
N ILE A 58 10.70 -27.34 11.24
CA ILE A 58 10.84 -25.96 10.78
C ILE A 58 10.64 -25.89 9.26
N ARG A 59 11.33 -26.75 8.50
CA ARG A 59 11.18 -26.87 7.05
C ARG A 59 9.75 -27.21 6.69
N GLY A 60 9.10 -28.14 7.40
CA GLY A 60 7.70 -28.49 7.26
C GLY A 60 6.77 -27.33 7.58
N THR A 61 7.08 -26.50 8.59
CA THR A 61 6.31 -25.28 8.90
C THR A 61 6.44 -24.23 7.78
N PHE A 62 7.60 -24.15 7.14
CA PHE A 62 7.89 -23.23 6.03
C PHE A 62 7.59 -23.81 4.63
N GLN A 63 7.35 -25.12 4.50
CA GLN A 63 7.05 -25.83 3.23
C GLN A 63 5.67 -26.45 3.19
N THR A 64 4.96 -26.58 4.32
CA THR A 64 3.51 -26.56 4.28
C THR A 64 3.16 -25.30 3.52
N PRO A 65 2.21 -25.32 2.57
CA PRO A 65 1.46 -24.13 2.33
C PRO A 65 0.82 -23.83 3.68
N VAL A 66 1.50 -23.02 4.51
CA VAL A 66 0.84 -21.93 5.21
C VAL A 66 0.02 -21.37 4.08
N ALA A 67 -1.24 -21.83 3.98
CA ALA A 67 -2.24 -21.27 3.10
C ALA A 67 -1.97 -19.81 3.26
N GLU A 68 -1.43 -19.22 2.17
CA GLU A 68 -0.78 -17.94 2.24
C GLU A 68 -1.63 -17.17 3.22
N GLN A 69 -1.03 -16.59 4.26
CA GLN A 69 -1.55 -15.29 4.59
C GLN A 69 -1.42 -14.55 3.26
N ARG A 70 -2.47 -14.68 2.40
CA ARG A 70 -2.89 -13.68 1.46
C ARG A 70 -2.81 -12.52 2.41
N LEU A 71 -1.75 -11.73 2.28
CA LEU A 71 -1.85 -10.31 2.51
C LEU A 71 -3.15 -10.00 1.78
N ALA A 72 -4.25 -9.98 2.54
CA ALA A 72 -5.57 -10.16 1.98
C ALA A 72 -5.62 -9.08 0.93
N GLN A 73 -5.61 -9.46 -0.36
CA GLN A 73 -5.30 -8.51 -1.44
C GLN A 73 -6.10 -7.26 -1.09
N PRO A 74 -5.43 -6.12 -0.84
CA PRO A 74 -6.06 -5.05 -0.08
C PRO A 74 -7.42 -4.79 -0.68
N ASN A 75 -8.47 -5.00 0.12
CA ASN A 75 -9.82 -5.11 -0.40
C ASN A 75 -10.11 -3.83 -1.19
N HIS A 76 -10.27 -3.97 -2.50
CA HIS A 76 -10.54 -2.82 -3.35
C HIS A 76 -11.94 -2.30 -3.00
N LEU A 77 -12.01 -1.12 -2.42
CA LEU A 77 -13.27 -0.49 -2.06
C LEU A 77 -13.78 0.26 -3.28
N ARG A 78 -15.01 -0.05 -3.69
CA ARG A 78 -15.69 0.67 -4.77
C ARG A 78 -16.47 1.84 -4.17
N LEU A 79 -15.83 3.02 -4.15
CA LEU A 79 -16.52 4.25 -3.80
C LEU A 79 -17.41 4.70 -4.97
N LYS A 80 -18.62 5.15 -4.67
CA LYS A 80 -19.52 5.76 -5.65
C LYS A 80 -19.15 7.22 -5.79
N VAL A 81 -18.64 7.61 -6.95
CA VAL A 81 -18.40 9.01 -7.30
C VAL A 81 -19.62 9.55 -8.04
N LEU A 82 -20.05 10.77 -7.70
CA LEU A 82 -21.10 11.43 -8.44
C LEU A 82 -20.55 11.93 -9.78
N PRO A 83 -21.27 11.74 -10.90
CA PRO A 83 -20.75 12.19 -12.19
C PRO A 83 -20.60 13.71 -12.24
N TYR A 84 -19.47 14.19 -12.74
CA TYR A 84 -19.32 15.62 -13.05
C TYR A 84 -19.96 15.90 -14.41
N GLU A 85 -20.96 16.77 -14.43
CA GLU A 85 -21.72 17.10 -15.63
C GLU A 85 -21.26 18.41 -16.29
N GLY A 86 -20.47 19.20 -15.56
CA GLY A 86 -20.02 20.51 -15.99
C GLY A 86 -21.13 21.53 -15.94
N LYS A 87 -22.02 21.44 -14.94
CA LYS A 87 -23.09 22.42 -14.70
C LYS A 87 -22.56 23.65 -13.96
N GLU A 88 -23.25 24.78 -14.10
CA GLU A 88 -22.92 25.97 -13.32
C GLU A 88 -23.14 25.68 -11.82
N GLY A 89 -22.16 26.05 -10.99
CA GLY A 89 -22.17 25.77 -9.56
C GLY A 89 -21.60 24.41 -9.14
N GLU A 90 -21.37 23.47 -10.07
CA GLU A 90 -20.59 22.26 -9.76
C GLU A 90 -19.13 22.61 -9.50
N ASN A 91 -18.53 21.91 -8.54
CA ASN A 91 -17.15 22.15 -8.13
C ASN A 91 -16.22 21.07 -8.70
N LEU A 92 -15.53 21.42 -9.78
CA LEU A 92 -14.58 20.51 -10.44
C LEU A 92 -13.45 20.06 -9.50
N HIS A 93 -12.96 20.93 -8.62
CA HIS A 93 -11.86 20.59 -7.71
C HIS A 93 -12.28 19.53 -6.68
N PHE A 94 -13.49 19.64 -6.15
CA PHE A 94 -14.05 18.59 -5.29
C PHE A 94 -14.23 17.28 -6.03
N TRP A 95 -14.78 17.31 -7.24
CA TRP A 95 -14.94 16.10 -8.03
C TRP A 95 -13.60 15.44 -8.35
N ILE A 96 -12.57 16.20 -8.75
CA ILE A 96 -11.21 15.69 -8.95
C ILE A 96 -10.72 14.98 -7.69
N ARG A 97 -10.92 15.59 -6.51
CA ARG A 97 -10.50 14.99 -5.24
C ARG A 97 -11.29 13.72 -4.88
N GLU A 98 -12.59 13.70 -5.11
CA GLU A 98 -13.42 12.51 -4.91
C GLU A 98 -12.98 11.35 -5.82
N VAL A 99 -12.65 11.65 -7.08
CA VAL A 99 -12.12 10.66 -8.01
C VAL A 99 -10.77 10.13 -7.54
N GLU A 100 -9.85 10.99 -7.09
CA GLU A 100 -8.55 10.55 -6.54
C GLU A 100 -8.72 9.60 -5.36
N LEU A 101 -9.59 9.94 -4.41
CA LEU A 101 -9.90 9.09 -3.26
C LEU A 101 -10.52 7.76 -3.70
N ALA A 102 -11.39 7.77 -4.71
CA ALA A 102 -11.96 6.55 -5.27
C ALA A 102 -10.91 5.70 -6.01
N MET A 103 -9.97 6.31 -6.72
CA MET A 103 -8.85 5.61 -7.35
C MET A 103 -7.94 4.96 -6.30
N GLU A 104 -7.63 5.67 -5.21
CA GLU A 104 -6.84 5.15 -4.09
C GLU A 104 -7.54 3.96 -3.41
N ALA A 105 -8.82 4.13 -3.07
CA ALA A 105 -9.64 3.10 -2.45
C ALA A 105 -9.83 1.84 -3.32
N ALA A 106 -9.93 2.04 -4.64
CA ALA A 106 -10.04 0.95 -5.62
C ALA A 106 -8.67 0.42 -6.10
N LEU A 107 -7.55 0.93 -5.56
CA LEU A 107 -6.18 0.56 -5.91
C LEU A 107 -5.89 0.67 -7.42
N ILE A 108 -6.44 1.70 -8.06
CA ILE A 108 -6.27 1.95 -9.49
C ILE A 108 -4.89 2.52 -9.74
N SER A 109 -4.00 1.64 -10.21
CA SER A 109 -2.67 1.97 -10.69
C SER A 109 -2.61 2.11 -12.22
N GLY A 110 -1.65 2.91 -12.69
CA GLY A 110 -1.39 3.12 -14.11
C GLY A 110 -2.27 4.21 -14.74
N GLU A 111 -1.64 5.14 -15.45
CA GLU A 111 -2.29 6.33 -16.02
C GLU A 111 -3.48 5.99 -16.92
N ARG A 112 -3.35 4.99 -17.78
CA ARG A 112 -4.45 4.56 -18.66
C ARG A 112 -5.69 4.10 -17.90
N ARG A 113 -5.53 3.39 -16.78
CA ARG A 113 -6.67 2.93 -15.96
C ARG A 113 -7.28 4.09 -15.17
N ARG A 114 -6.43 4.99 -14.65
CA ARG A 114 -6.87 6.22 -13.98
C ARG A 114 -7.70 7.09 -14.91
N VAL A 115 -7.20 7.35 -16.12
CA VAL A 115 -7.94 8.09 -17.15
C VAL A 115 -9.26 7.38 -17.47
N ALA A 116 -9.25 6.08 -17.78
CA ALA A 116 -10.48 5.34 -18.09
C ALA A 116 -11.52 5.39 -16.95
N PHE A 117 -11.07 5.27 -15.71
CA PHE A 117 -11.92 5.40 -14.53
C PHE A 117 -12.48 6.82 -14.36
N ALA A 118 -11.66 7.85 -14.55
CA ALA A 118 -12.15 9.23 -14.51
C ALA A 118 -13.20 9.50 -15.59
N LEU A 119 -12.95 9.06 -16.82
CA LEU A 119 -13.88 9.23 -17.94
C LEU A 119 -15.22 8.52 -17.70
N SER A 120 -15.22 7.37 -17.03
CA SER A 120 -16.46 6.66 -16.69
C SER A 120 -17.31 7.39 -15.64
N ASN A 121 -16.69 8.27 -14.84
CA ASN A 121 -17.34 9.13 -13.85
C ASN A 121 -17.67 10.53 -14.39
N LEU A 122 -17.64 10.74 -15.71
CA LEU A 122 -18.13 11.96 -16.33
C LEU A 122 -19.58 11.79 -16.79
N GLY A 123 -20.36 12.86 -16.65
CA GLY A 123 -21.75 12.94 -17.09
C GLY A 123 -22.00 14.16 -17.99
N GLY A 124 -23.25 14.32 -18.40
CA GLY A 124 -23.75 15.54 -19.04
C GLY A 124 -22.85 16.09 -20.15
N ARG A 125 -22.59 17.40 -20.09
CA ARG A 125 -21.84 18.14 -21.12
C ARG A 125 -20.36 17.76 -21.11
N THR A 126 -19.80 17.45 -19.94
CA THR A 126 -18.40 17.05 -19.85
C THR A 126 -18.14 15.72 -20.55
N LYS A 127 -19.05 14.75 -20.40
CA LYS A 127 -18.96 13.47 -21.12
C LYS A 127 -18.98 13.67 -22.63
N THR A 128 -19.94 14.45 -23.15
CA THR A 128 -20.01 14.77 -24.59
C THR A 128 -18.72 15.41 -25.08
N TRP A 129 -18.23 16.42 -24.36
CA TRP A 129 -17.02 17.15 -24.72
C TRP A 129 -15.78 16.24 -24.79
N VAL A 130 -15.58 15.37 -23.80
CA VAL A 130 -14.45 14.42 -23.79
C VAL A 130 -14.51 13.50 -25.01
N TYR A 131 -15.66 12.89 -25.30
CA TYR A 131 -15.77 11.97 -26.44
C TYR A 131 -15.57 12.68 -27.78
N THR A 132 -16.08 13.91 -27.94
CA THR A 132 -15.78 14.71 -29.13
C THR A 132 -14.28 14.95 -29.26
N ARG A 133 -13.60 15.29 -28.16
CA ARG A 133 -12.16 15.55 -28.16
C ARG A 133 -11.35 14.29 -28.49
N GLU A 134 -11.72 13.14 -27.94
CA GLU A 134 -11.07 11.85 -28.22
C GLU A 134 -11.22 11.43 -29.69
N VAL A 135 -12.34 11.77 -30.34
CA VAL A 135 -12.53 11.54 -31.79
C VAL A 135 -11.65 12.45 -32.63
N THR A 136 -11.56 13.74 -32.28
CA THR A 136 -10.74 14.70 -33.04
C THR A 136 -9.25 14.53 -32.80
N SER A 137 -8.85 14.10 -31.60
CA SER A 137 -7.47 13.91 -31.20
C SER A 137 -7.36 12.65 -30.33
N PRO A 138 -7.25 11.46 -30.97
CA PRO A 138 -7.13 10.20 -30.25
C PRO A 138 -5.92 10.19 -29.32
N GLY A 139 -6.10 9.73 -28.08
CA GLY A 139 -5.03 9.70 -27.09
C GLY A 139 -4.70 11.08 -26.50
N CYS A 140 -5.60 12.06 -26.60
CA CYS A 140 -5.39 13.40 -26.02
C CYS A 140 -5.37 13.40 -24.47
N PHE A 141 -5.77 12.30 -23.83
CA PHE A 141 -5.69 12.09 -22.39
C PHE A 141 -4.69 10.97 -22.06
N THR A 142 -3.41 11.33 -21.92
CA THR A 142 -2.34 10.36 -21.63
C THR A 142 -2.12 10.13 -20.13
N SER A 143 -2.51 11.09 -19.29
CA SER A 143 -2.38 11.02 -17.83
C SER A 143 -3.56 11.68 -17.09
N TRP A 144 -3.68 11.36 -15.81
CA TRP A 144 -4.63 12.01 -14.89
C TRP A 144 -4.40 13.52 -14.80
N SER A 145 -3.15 13.96 -14.71
CA SER A 145 -2.79 15.38 -14.63
C SER A 145 -3.24 16.14 -15.89
N GLN A 146 -2.97 15.56 -17.07
CA GLN A 146 -3.36 16.15 -18.36
C GLN A 146 -4.88 16.24 -18.51
N LEU A 147 -5.61 15.20 -18.07
CA LEU A 147 -7.07 15.23 -18.04
C LEU A 147 -7.58 16.35 -17.12
N CYS A 148 -7.03 16.49 -15.92
CA CYS A 148 -7.41 17.54 -14.97
C CYS A 148 -7.16 18.94 -15.54
N GLU A 149 -5.99 19.17 -16.15
CA GLU A 149 -5.66 20.45 -16.80
C GLU A 149 -6.65 20.79 -17.92
N GLN A 150 -6.95 19.82 -18.77
CA GLN A 150 -7.88 20.02 -19.88
C GLN A 150 -9.31 20.27 -19.40
N LEU A 151 -9.77 19.59 -18.34
CA LEU A 151 -11.06 19.84 -17.72
C LEU A 151 -11.12 21.23 -17.09
N ARG A 152 -10.07 21.66 -16.39
CA ARG A 152 -9.99 23.02 -15.82
C ARG A 152 -10.06 24.07 -16.91
N ALA A 153 -9.28 23.92 -17.98
CA ALA A 153 -9.26 24.86 -19.10
C ALA A 153 -10.61 24.94 -19.84
N ALA A 154 -11.37 23.84 -19.90
CA ALA A 154 -12.63 23.80 -20.64
C ALA A 154 -13.86 24.21 -19.80
N PHE A 155 -13.86 23.95 -18.50
CA PHE A 155 -15.04 24.09 -17.65
C PHE A 155 -14.92 25.15 -16.55
N LEU A 156 -13.72 25.66 -16.25
CA LEU A 156 -13.55 26.76 -15.31
C LEU A 156 -13.45 28.10 -16.05
N PRO A 157 -14.08 29.18 -15.54
CA PRO A 157 -13.89 30.51 -16.09
C PRO A 157 -12.45 30.99 -15.88
N ALA A 158 -11.95 31.85 -16.78
CA ALA A 158 -10.58 32.36 -16.74
C ALA A 158 -10.18 33.06 -15.42
N ASN A 159 -11.14 33.61 -14.69
CA ASN A 159 -10.95 34.24 -13.40
C ASN A 159 -11.50 33.40 -12.22
N TYR A 160 -11.57 32.07 -12.37
CA TYR A 160 -12.13 31.17 -11.37
C TYR A 160 -11.49 31.34 -9.99
N GLU A 161 -10.16 31.27 -9.91
CA GLU A 161 -9.42 31.37 -8.64
C GLU A 161 -9.70 32.71 -7.95
N TYR A 162 -9.62 33.83 -8.69
CA TYR A 162 -9.95 35.15 -8.18
C TYR A 162 -11.40 35.21 -7.65
N ARG A 163 -12.36 34.61 -8.37
CA ARG A 163 -13.77 34.55 -7.90
C ARG A 163 -13.89 33.75 -6.61
N GLN A 164 -13.21 32.61 -6.48
CA GLN A 164 -13.25 31.82 -5.25
C GLN A 164 -12.61 32.57 -4.08
N TRP A 165 -11.46 33.21 -4.30
CA TRP A 165 -10.81 34.06 -3.30
C TRP A 165 -11.70 35.21 -2.85
N SER A 166 -12.30 35.93 -3.78
CA SER A 166 -13.22 37.03 -3.47
C SER A 166 -14.44 36.54 -2.67
N ARG A 167 -15.04 35.41 -3.06
CA ARG A 167 -16.15 34.79 -2.32
C ARG A 167 -15.74 34.35 -0.91
N PHE A 168 -14.57 33.73 -0.78
CA PHE A 168 -14.04 33.29 0.51
C PHE A 168 -13.83 34.48 1.45
N LEU A 169 -13.17 35.54 1.00
CA LEU A 169 -12.92 36.75 1.78
C LEU A 169 -14.22 37.52 2.11
N ALA A 170 -15.21 37.47 1.22
CA ALA A 170 -16.53 38.04 1.46
C ALA A 170 -17.41 37.18 2.38
N CYS A 171 -17.07 35.91 2.60
CA CYS A 171 -17.89 34.97 3.38
C CYS A 171 -17.86 35.37 4.87
N LYS A 172 -18.99 35.87 5.38
CA LYS A 172 -19.16 36.27 6.79
C LYS A 172 -20.34 35.51 7.38
N GLN A 173 -20.25 35.09 8.64
CA GLN A 173 -21.34 34.36 9.29
C GLN A 173 -22.66 35.16 9.26
N GLY A 174 -22.62 36.45 9.65
CA GLY A 174 -23.81 37.32 9.65
C GLY A 174 -24.90 36.79 10.58
N LYS A 175 -26.13 36.66 10.07
CA LYS A 175 -27.30 36.09 10.78
C LYS A 175 -27.53 34.60 10.47
N ARG A 176 -26.63 33.96 9.73
CA ARG A 176 -26.78 32.57 9.29
C ARG A 176 -26.53 31.60 10.42
N ASP A 177 -27.11 30.41 10.28
CA ASP A 177 -26.81 29.30 11.17
C ASP A 177 -25.32 28.92 11.07
N LEU A 178 -24.75 28.48 12.19
CA LEU A 178 -23.33 28.15 12.28
C LEU A 178 -22.96 26.98 11.36
N HIS A 179 -23.84 25.98 11.23
CA HIS A 179 -23.58 24.83 10.36
C HIS A 179 -23.56 25.27 8.89
N GLU A 180 -24.55 26.05 8.45
CA GLU A 180 -24.61 26.58 7.08
C GLU A 180 -23.36 27.41 6.73
N TYR A 181 -22.95 28.30 7.62
CA TYR A 181 -21.73 29.09 7.46
C TYR A 181 -20.49 28.21 7.32
N ILE A 182 -20.30 27.25 8.24
CA ILE A 182 -19.14 26.35 8.23
C ILE A 182 -19.10 25.54 6.93
N GLN A 183 -20.25 25.04 6.45
CA GLN A 183 -20.30 24.26 5.21
C GLN A 183 -19.88 25.10 4.01
N GLU A 184 -20.39 26.32 3.86
CA GLU A 184 -19.99 27.19 2.74
C GLU A 184 -18.51 27.58 2.84
N THR A 185 -18.01 27.93 4.02
CA THR A 185 -16.59 28.27 4.21
C THR A 185 -15.68 27.10 3.85
N ARG A 186 -16.04 25.86 4.21
CA ARG A 186 -15.29 24.65 3.83
C ARG A 186 -15.28 24.43 2.32
N VAL A 187 -16.43 24.62 1.67
CA VAL A 187 -16.56 24.53 0.20
C VAL A 187 -15.65 25.53 -0.50
N LEU A 188 -15.67 26.78 -0.04
CA LEU A 188 -14.84 27.84 -0.60
C LEU A 188 -13.35 27.59 -0.35
N ALA A 189 -12.96 27.22 0.87
CA ALA A 189 -11.57 26.93 1.21
C ALA A 189 -10.95 25.82 0.36
N ALA A 190 -11.68 24.74 0.12
CA ALA A 190 -11.20 23.62 -0.71
C ALA A 190 -11.09 23.97 -2.21
N SER A 191 -11.74 25.05 -2.64
CA SER A 191 -11.66 25.54 -4.02
C SER A 191 -10.44 26.44 -4.27
N LEU A 192 -9.72 26.81 -3.20
CA LEU A 192 -8.51 27.64 -3.27
C LEU A 192 -7.31 26.71 -3.49
N VAL A 193 -6.98 26.46 -4.76
CA VAL A 193 -5.72 25.78 -5.11
C VAL A 193 -4.66 26.86 -5.34
N GLY A 194 -3.64 26.91 -4.48
CA GLY A 194 -2.52 27.86 -4.60
C GLY A 194 -2.55 29.04 -3.61
N GLU A 195 -1.42 29.76 -3.52
CA GLU A 195 -1.29 30.96 -2.69
C GLU A 195 -2.13 32.13 -3.25
N PRO A 196 -2.61 33.06 -2.41
CA PRO A 196 -3.41 34.19 -2.87
C PRO A 196 -2.63 35.07 -3.86
N PRO A 197 -3.30 35.63 -4.89
CA PRO A 197 -2.66 36.55 -5.82
C PRO A 197 -2.16 37.81 -5.08
N THR A 198 -0.90 38.17 -5.31
CA THR A 198 -0.25 39.38 -4.76
C THR A 198 -0.70 40.66 -5.45
#